data_AF-A0A378WA44-F1
#
_entry.id   AF-A0A378WA44-F1
#
_cell.length_a   1.000
_cell.length_b   1.000
_cell.length_c   1.000
_cell.angle_alpha   90.00
_cell.angle_beta   90.00
_cell.angle_gamma   90.00
#
_symmetry.space_group_name_H-M   'P 1'
#
loop_
_entity.id
_entity.type
_entity.pdbx_description
1 polymer ?
#
loop_
_entity_poly.entity_id
_entity_poly.type
_entity_poly.pdbx_seq_one_letter_code
_entity_poly.pdbx_strand_id
1 'polypeptide(L)' 'MATRRLKSDRFYTVDFTPRVYTPEGMDWIDHNDMTSVLLRHYPELGPSLRGQRNAFAPWARI' A
#
# COMPACT_ATOMS: atom_id res chain seq x y z
N MET A 1 19.83 -5.32 -5.44
CA MET A 1 19.48 -5.52 -4.01
C MET A 1 17.97 -5.54 -3.75
N ALA A 2 17.16 -4.65 -4.34
CA ALA A 2 15.70 -4.65 -4.15
C ALA A 2 15.01 -5.98 -4.52
N THR A 3 15.32 -6.53 -5.69
CA THR A 3 14.76 -7.81 -6.17
C THR A 3 15.02 -8.97 -5.23
N ARG A 4 16.19 -9.01 -4.57
CA ARG A 4 16.55 -10.10 -3.65
C ARG A 4 15.63 -10.10 -2.43
N ARG A 5 15.29 -8.92 -1.88
CA ARG A 5 14.40 -8.78 -0.72
C ARG A 5 13.05 -9.44 -0.95
N LEU A 6 12.51 -9.37 -2.16
CA LEU A 6 11.24 -10.02 -2.52
C LEU A 6 11.44 -11.50 -2.84
N LYS A 7 12.39 -11.82 -3.74
CA LYS A 7 12.55 -13.19 -4.24
C LYS A 7 13.05 -14.20 -3.21
N SER A 8 13.76 -13.77 -2.17
CA SER A 8 14.30 -14.69 -1.16
C SER A 8 13.41 -14.84 0.08
N ASP A 9 12.33 -14.07 0.20
CA ASP A 9 11.43 -14.15 1.35
C ASP A 9 10.25 -15.07 1.01
N ARG A 10 9.99 -16.05 1.89
CA ARG A 10 8.87 -16.97 1.72
C ARG A 10 7.53 -16.23 1.70
N PHE A 11 7.40 -15.14 2.47
CA PHE A 11 6.15 -14.40 2.60
C PHE A 11 5.83 -13.51 1.40
N TYR A 12 6.80 -13.26 0.53
CA TYR A 12 6.60 -12.62 -0.79
C TYR A 12 6.62 -13.61 -1.95
N THR A 13 6.77 -14.91 -1.67
CA THR A 13 6.84 -15.97 -2.68
C THR A 13 5.90 -17.13 -2.35
N VAL A 14 6.42 -18.19 -1.71
CA VAL A 14 5.70 -19.45 -1.46
C VAL A 14 4.45 -19.26 -0.58
N ASP A 15 4.56 -18.38 0.42
CA ASP A 15 3.52 -18.14 1.42
C ASP A 15 2.70 -16.87 1.14
N PHE A 16 2.89 -16.20 0.00
CA PHE A 16 2.04 -15.07 -0.42
C PHE A 16 0.70 -15.58 -0.98
N THR A 17 -0.14 -16.11 -0.09
CA THR A 17 -1.37 -16.82 -0.44
C THR A 17 -2.52 -16.47 0.52
N PRO A 18 -3.79 -16.59 0.09
CA PRO A 18 -4.95 -16.39 0.97
C PRO A 18 -5.01 -17.34 2.17
N ARG A 19 -4.34 -18.49 2.13
CA ARG A 19 -4.25 -19.40 3.28
C ARG A 19 -3.46 -18.80 4.43
N VAL A 20 -2.41 -18.04 4.11
CA VAL A 20 -1.52 -17.42 5.12
C VAL A 20 -2.00 -16.03 5.49
N TYR A 21 -2.47 -15.26 4.50
CA TYR A 21 -2.87 -13.86 4.67
C TYR A 21 -4.37 -13.65 4.86
N THR A 22 -5.19 -14.69 4.77
CA THR A 22 -6.67 -14.65 4.60
C THR A 22 -7.09 -14.05 3.25
N PRO A 23 -8.27 -14.42 2.70
CA PRO A 23 -8.82 -13.73 1.53
C PRO A 23 -8.91 -12.21 1.72
N GLU A 24 -9.36 -11.77 2.90
CA GLU A 24 -9.54 -10.36 3.25
C GLU A 24 -8.19 -9.62 3.34
N GLY A 25 -7.16 -10.27 3.89
CA GLY A 25 -5.83 -9.68 3.96
C GLY A 25 -5.13 -9.58 2.61
N MET A 26 -5.35 -10.54 1.71
CA MET A 26 -4.89 -10.44 0.32
C MET A 26 -5.58 -9.30 -0.42
N ASP A 27 -6.91 -9.19 -0.29
CA ASP A 27 -7.69 -8.10 -0.87
C ASP A 27 -7.23 -6.73 -0.34
N TRP A 28 -6.90 -6.66 0.95
CA TRP A 28 -6.31 -5.45 1.53
C TRP A 28 -4.96 -5.14 0.89
N ILE A 29 -4.06 -6.09 0.71
CA ILE A 29 -2.74 -5.83 0.10
C ILE A 29 -2.89 -5.30 -1.34
N ASP A 30 -3.79 -5.89 -2.13
CA ASP A 30 -3.98 -5.54 -3.54
C ASP A 30 -4.59 -4.13 -3.73
N HIS A 31 -5.40 -3.66 -2.76
CA HIS A 31 -6.12 -2.38 -2.85
C HIS A 31 -5.54 -1.26 -1.98
N ASN A 32 -4.28 -1.38 -1.55
CA ASN A 32 -3.63 -0.35 -0.74
C ASN A 32 -2.38 0.24 -1.39
N ASP A 33 -2.27 1.56 -1.30
CA ASP A 33 -1.08 2.33 -1.61
C ASP A 33 -0.77 3.32 -0.48
N MET A 34 0.23 4.18 -0.67
CA MET A 34 0.57 5.15 0.37
C MET A 34 -0.49 6.24 0.55
N THR A 35 -1.27 6.57 -0.49
CA THR A 35 -2.37 7.53 -0.39
C THR A 35 -3.51 6.95 0.45
N SER A 36 -3.87 5.68 0.21
CA SER A 36 -4.94 5.00 0.96
C SER A 36 -4.57 4.83 2.43
N VAL A 37 -3.31 4.52 2.74
CA VAL A 37 -2.81 4.44 4.13
C VAL A 37 -2.93 5.80 4.83
N LEU A 38 -2.46 6.87 4.19
CA LEU A 38 -2.52 8.21 4.78
C LEU A 38 -3.97 8.64 5.04
N LEU A 39 -4.87 8.51 4.06
CA LEU A 39 -6.26 8.95 4.21
C LEU A 39 -7.06 8.08 5.19
N ARG A 40 -6.68 6.81 5.40
CA ARG A 40 -7.28 5.95 6.43
C ARG A 40 -6.96 6.45 7.85
N HIS A 41 -5.75 6.93 8.07
CA HIS A 41 -5.27 7.31 9.41
C HIS A 41 -5.33 8.82 9.68
N TYR A 42 -5.31 9.64 8.63
CA TYR A 42 -5.31 11.11 8.66
C TYR A 42 -6.26 11.65 7.57
N PRO A 43 -7.58 11.47 7.73
CA PRO A 43 -8.57 11.89 6.72
C PRO A 43 -8.53 13.40 6.43
N GLU A 44 -8.02 14.23 7.35
CA GLU A 44 -7.82 15.67 7.19
C GLU A 44 -6.82 16.03 6.08
N LEU A 45 -5.96 15.10 5.66
CA LEU A 45 -5.05 15.30 4.51
C LEU A 45 -5.77 15.23 3.15
N GLY A 46 -7.07 14.87 3.16
CA GLY A 46 -7.91 14.75 1.97
C GLY A 46 -7.82 15.90 0.97
N PRO A 47 -7.83 17.19 1.40
CA PRO A 47 -7.71 18.30 0.47
C PRO A 47 -6.31 18.39 -0.18
N SER A 48 -5.21 18.12 0.55
CA SER A 48 -3.84 18.16 0.02
C SER A 48 -3.54 17.04 -0.97
N LEU A 49 -4.16 15.87 -0.74
CA LEU A 49 -3.98 14.63 -1.51
C LEU A 49 -5.04 14.44 -2.60
N ARG A 50 -5.98 15.38 -2.75
CA ARG A 50 -7.09 15.25 -3.71
C ARG A 50 -6.56 15.09 -5.13
N GLY A 51 -6.97 14.00 -5.78
CA GLY A 51 -6.58 13.70 -7.16
C GLY A 51 -5.14 13.20 -7.32
N GLN A 52 -4.38 13.05 -6.22
CA GLN A 52 -3.04 12.47 -6.28
C GLN A 52 -3.11 10.95 -6.40
N ARG A 53 -2.44 10.43 -7.44
CA ARG A 53 -2.27 8.98 -7.67
C ARG A 53 -1.03 8.42 -6.97
N ASN A 54 -0.18 9.29 -6.43
CA ASN A 54 1.07 8.91 -5.79
C ASN A 54 1.37 9.89 -4.65
N ALA A 55 1.31 9.41 -3.41
CA ALA A 55 1.61 10.21 -2.22
C ALA A 55 3.05 10.74 -2.15
N PHE A 56 3.97 10.24 -2.98
CA PHE A 56 5.35 10.74 -3.02
C PHE A 56 5.57 11.89 -4.01
N ALA A 57 4.57 12.22 -4.84
CA ALA A 57 4.61 13.43 -5.66
C ALA A 57 4.37 14.68 -4.80
N PRO A 58 4.72 15.89 -5.27
CA PRO A 58 4.42 17.13 -4.55
C PRO A 58 2.91 17.30 -4.30
N TRP A 59 2.53 17.67 -3.08
CA TRP A 59 1.13 17.84 -2.69
C TRP A 59 0.63 19.25 -3.02
N ALA A 60 -0.69 19.38 -3.19
CA ALA A 60 -1.29 20.70 -3.32
C ALA A 60 -1.12 21.46 -2.01
N ARG A 61 -0.66 22.71 -2.11
CA ARG A 61 -0.69 23.63 -0.98
C ARG A 61 -2.11 24.13 -0.81
N ILE A 62 -2.74 23.79 0.31
CA ILE A 62 -4.07 24.27 0.70
C ILE A 62 -3.93 25.62 1.42
#